data_AF-A0A7X9S909-F1
#
_entry.id   AF-A0A7X9S909-F1
#
_cell.length_a   1.000
_cell.length_b   1.000
_cell.length_c   1.000
_cell.angle_alpha   90.00
_cell.angle_beta   90.00
_cell.angle_gamma   90.00
#
_symmetry.space_group_name_H-M   'P 1'
#
loop_
_entity.id
_entity.type
_entity.pdbx_description
1 polymer ?
#
loop_
_entity_poly.entity_id
_entity_poly.type
_entity_poly.pdbx_seq_one_letter_code
_entity_poly.pdbx_strand_id
1 'polypeptide(L)'
;MEIITMESAAYKDIVGRIEEIASHVRKQGMKGQRNDTACLLDSREVMRLLCVSRRTLQRLRDEKRIGYVIIRGDCRYPPEEVERIIRENAVKTSPEKPEELKHNYRLRTGGKAGRK
;
A
#
# COMPACT_ATOMS: atom_id res chain seq x y z
N MET A 1 20.09 -9.48 -46.58
CA MET A 1 18.98 -8.65 -46.07
C MET A 1 17.72 -9.46 -46.28
N GLU A 2 17.10 -9.93 -45.21
CA GLU A 2 15.86 -10.68 -45.31
C GLU A 2 14.70 -9.68 -45.44
N ILE A 3 13.88 -9.82 -46.47
CA ILE A 3 12.74 -8.95 -46.74
C ILE A 3 11.48 -9.75 -46.41
N ILE A 4 10.76 -9.32 -45.37
CA ILE A 4 9.45 -9.87 -45.02
C ILE A 4 8.39 -8.93 -45.59
N THR A 5 7.61 -9.42 -46.54
CA THR A 5 6.47 -8.70 -47.12
C THR A 5 5.20 -9.04 -46.37
N MET A 6 4.42 -8.02 -46.02
CA MET A 6 3.09 -8.19 -45.41
C MET A 6 2.09 -7.29 -46.11
N GLU A 7 0.82 -7.68 -46.08
CA GLU A 7 -0.26 -6.84 -46.58
C GLU A 7 -0.35 -5.53 -45.78
N SER A 8 -0.62 -4.43 -46.49
CA SER A 8 -0.71 -3.09 -45.88
C SER A 8 -1.79 -3.02 -44.79
N ALA A 9 -2.88 -3.77 -44.94
CA ALA A 9 -3.94 -3.86 -43.94
C ALA A 9 -3.44 -4.50 -42.63
N ALA A 10 -2.73 -5.63 -42.73
CA ALA A 10 -2.15 -6.31 -41.56
C ALA A 10 -1.14 -5.42 -40.82
N TYR A 11 -0.32 -4.66 -41.55
CA TYR A 11 0.59 -3.68 -40.95
C TYR A 11 -0.16 -2.60 -40.15
N LYS A 12 -1.20 -2.00 -40.74
CA LYS A 12 -1.99 -0.96 -40.08
C LYS A 12 -2.70 -1.48 -38.83
N ASP A 13 -3.23 -2.70 -38.88
CA ASP A 13 -3.86 -3.35 -37.72
C ASP A 13 -2.87 -3.56 -36.57
N ILE A 14 -1.65 -4.04 -36.88
CA ILE A 14 -0.60 -4.23 -35.88
C ILE A 14 -0.21 -2.88 -35.26
N VAL A 15 0.00 -1.84 -36.07
CA VAL A 15 0.31 -0.50 -35.59
C VAL A 15 -0.81 0.05 -34.72
N GLY A 16 -2.08 -0.13 -35.11
CA GLY A 16 -3.23 0.29 -34.32
C GLY A 16 -3.29 -0.39 -32.95
N ARG A 17 -3.01 -1.69 -32.88
CA ARG A 17 -2.92 -2.42 -31.60
C ARG A 17 -1.76 -1.93 -30.74
N ILE A 18 -0.61 -1.62 -31.34
CA ILE A 18 0.54 -1.04 -30.61
C ILE A 18 0.16 0.32 -30.03
N GLU A 19 -0.53 1.17 -30.80
CA GLU A 19 -1.00 2.48 -30.32
C GLU A 19 -2.02 2.36 -29.19
N GLU A 20 -2.94 1.38 -29.28
CA GLU A 20 -3.91 1.09 -28.23
C GLU A 20 -3.20 0.67 -26.94
N ILE A 21 -2.27 -0.28 -27.00
CA ILE A 21 -1.43 -0.70 -25.87
C ILE A 21 -0.67 0.49 -25.29
N ALA A 22 -0.03 1.29 -26.14
CA ALA A 22 0.73 2.46 -25.70
C ALA A 22 -0.18 3.50 -25.01
N SER A 23 -1.42 3.69 -25.50
CA SER A 23 -2.40 4.57 -24.87
C SER A 23 -2.84 4.05 -23.50
N HIS A 24 -2.99 2.73 -23.37
CA HIS A 24 -3.37 2.08 -22.13
C HIS A 24 -2.26 2.19 -21.08
N VAL A 25 -1.01 1.91 -21.48
CA VAL A 25 0.17 2.05 -20.63
C VAL A 25 0.36 3.51 -20.18
N ARG A 26 0.19 4.49 -21.08
CA ARG A 26 0.24 5.92 -20.69
C ARG A 26 -0.83 6.27 -19.66
N LYS A 27 -2.08 5.84 -19.88
CA LYS A 27 -3.20 6.07 -18.94
C LYS A 27 -2.94 5.41 -17.58
N GLN A 28 -2.34 4.22 -17.54
CA GLN A 28 -1.95 3.56 -16.30
C GLN A 28 -0.78 4.26 -15.61
N GLY A 29 0.25 4.67 -16.36
CA GLY A 29 1.39 5.43 -15.85
C GLY A 29 0.96 6.75 -15.20
N MET A 30 -0.04 7.44 -15.74
CA MET A 30 -0.60 8.67 -15.15
C MET A 30 -1.41 8.42 -13.86
N LYS A 31 -1.95 7.21 -13.65
CA LYS A 31 -2.60 6.81 -12.40
C LYS A 31 -1.59 6.36 -11.34
N GLY A 32 -0.47 5.77 -11.76
CA GLY A 32 0.63 5.34 -10.88
C GLY A 32 1.65 6.44 -10.53
N GLN A 33 1.73 7.55 -11.27
CA GLN A 33 2.71 8.62 -11.03
C GLN A 33 2.25 9.75 -10.10
N ARG A 34 1.05 9.67 -9.53
CA ARG A 34 0.64 10.64 -8.51
C ARG A 34 1.28 10.25 -7.16
N ASN A 35 2.53 10.70 -6.96
CA ASN A 35 3.14 11.05 -5.65
C ASN A 35 3.97 10.00 -4.86
N ASP A 36 4.78 9.18 -5.51
CA ASP A 36 5.44 8.03 -4.83
C ASP A 36 6.54 8.31 -3.78
N THR A 37 6.94 9.57 -3.52
CA THR A 37 7.84 9.85 -2.36
C THR A 37 7.49 11.12 -1.59
N ALA A 38 7.04 12.17 -2.28
CA ALA A 38 6.66 13.44 -1.65
C ALA A 38 5.41 13.31 -0.76
N CYS A 39 4.54 12.34 -1.02
CA CYS A 39 3.32 12.12 -0.24
C CYS A 39 3.48 10.99 0.79
N LEU A 40 4.66 10.39 0.93
CA LEU A 40 4.85 9.29 1.89
C LEU A 40 4.96 9.83 3.31
N LEU A 41 4.09 9.31 4.17
CA LEU A 41 4.00 9.68 5.57
C LEU A 41 5.18 9.11 6.35
N ASP A 42 5.71 9.91 7.28
CA ASP A 42 6.72 9.46 8.22
C ASP A 42 6.11 8.61 9.35
N SER A 43 6.97 7.94 10.12
CA SER A 43 6.50 7.10 11.24
C SER A 43 5.77 7.90 12.33
N ARG A 44 6.10 9.18 12.54
CA ARG A 44 5.46 10.04 13.56
C ARG A 44 4.06 10.48 13.11
N GLU A 45 3.89 10.83 11.85
CA GLU A 45 2.62 11.16 11.20
C GLU A 45 1.68 9.98 11.27
N VAL A 46 2.13 8.79 10.87
CA VAL A 46 1.31 7.57 10.94
C VAL A 46 0.94 7.23 12.38
N MET A 47 1.86 7.39 13.34
CA MET A 47 1.53 7.20 14.76
C MET A 47 0.44 8.16 15.23
N ARG A 48 0.45 9.42 14.79
CA ARG A 48 -0.61 10.40 15.13
C ARG A 48 -1.94 10.05 14.45
N LEU A 49 -1.93 9.72 13.16
CA LEU A 49 -3.12 9.40 12.38
C LEU A 49 -3.82 8.13 12.87
N LEU A 50 -3.04 7.09 13.19
CA LEU A 50 -3.57 5.84 13.72
C LEU A 50 -3.73 5.88 15.25
N CYS A 51 -3.33 6.98 15.91
CA CYS A 51 -3.30 7.13 17.37
C CYS A 51 -2.53 5.99 18.08
N VAL A 52 -1.45 5.47 17.49
CA VAL A 52 -0.73 4.30 18.00
C VAL A 52 0.64 4.65 18.59
N SER A 53 1.08 3.82 19.53
CA SER A 53 2.47 3.86 20.02
C SER A 53 3.46 3.34 18.98
N ARG A 54 4.73 3.73 19.11
CA ARG A 54 5.84 3.20 18.29
C ARG A 54 5.91 1.67 18.35
N ARG A 55 5.69 1.09 19.53
CA ARG A 55 5.73 -0.37 19.75
C ARG A 55 4.63 -1.08 18.96
N THR A 56 3.45 -0.47 18.87
CA THR A 56 2.31 -0.97 18.08
C THR A 56 2.61 -0.87 16.60
N LEU A 57 3.12 0.27 16.14
CA LEU A 57 3.49 0.46 14.72
C LEU A 57 4.57 -0.52 14.28
N GLN A 58 5.59 -0.78 15.12
CA GLN A 58 6.60 -1.79 14.85
C GLN A 58 5.99 -3.19 14.71
N ARG A 59 5.07 -3.57 15.61
CA ARG A 59 4.40 -4.87 15.53
C ARG A 59 3.57 -5.01 14.25
N LEU A 60 2.88 -3.95 13.80
CA LEU A 60 2.17 -3.97 12.52
C LEU A 60 3.12 -4.25 11.35
N ARG A 61 4.36 -3.76 11.40
CA ARG A 61 5.41 -4.08 10.41
C ARG A 61 5.82 -5.55 10.52
N ASP A 62 6.11 -6.02 11.74
CA ASP A 62 6.56 -7.40 12.01
C ASP A 62 5.51 -8.42 11.56
N GLU A 63 4.23 -8.14 11.79
CA GLU A 63 3.08 -8.97 11.39
C GLU A 63 2.67 -8.75 9.92
N LYS A 64 3.37 -7.89 9.16
CA LYS A 64 3.05 -7.51 7.77
C LYS A 64 1.62 -7.00 7.57
N ARG A 65 1.06 -6.35 8.58
CA ARG A 65 -0.30 -5.78 8.57
C ARG A 65 -0.35 -4.36 8.03
N ILE A 66 0.80 -3.69 7.95
CA ILE A 66 0.96 -2.38 7.32
C ILE A 66 2.07 -2.47 6.27
N GLY A 67 1.75 -2.06 5.05
CA GLY A 67 2.70 -1.86 3.97
C GLY A 67 3.54 -0.60 4.23
N TYR A 68 4.84 -0.70 3.94
CA TYR A 68 5.75 0.43 4.06
C TYR A 68 6.92 0.26 3.09
N VAL A 69 7.59 1.36 2.79
CA VAL A 69 8.83 1.40 2.00
C VAL A 69 9.96 1.98 2.85
N ILE A 70 11.19 1.58 2.58
CA ILE A 70 12.37 2.09 3.29
C ILE A 70 13.08 3.09 2.37
N ILE A 71 13.19 4.33 2.82
CA ILE A 71 13.89 5.41 2.10
C ILE A 71 14.98 5.94 3.01
N ARG A 72 16.25 5.82 2.59
CA ARG A 72 17.42 6.26 3.36
C ARG A 72 17.49 5.69 4.78
N GLY A 73 17.01 4.46 4.97
CA GLY A 73 16.96 3.79 6.28
C GLY A 73 15.73 4.09 7.12
N ASP A 74 14.91 5.08 6.73
CA ASP A 74 13.67 5.42 7.42
C ASP A 74 12.46 4.73 6.78
N CYS A 75 11.54 4.26 7.64
CA CYS A 75 10.28 3.69 7.21
C CYS A 75 9.29 4.80 6.81
N ARG A 76 8.77 4.69 5.60
CA ARG A 76 7.81 5.60 4.96
C ARG A 76 6.56 4.85 4.52
N TYR A 77 5.43 5.52 4.57
CA TYR A 77 4.13 4.89 4.42
C TYR A 77 3.31 5.53 3.31
N PRO A 78 2.76 4.74 2.37
CA PRO A 78 1.78 5.23 1.42
C PRO A 78 0.52 5.73 2.17
N PRO A 79 -0.02 6.92 1.85
CA PRO A 79 -1.27 7.41 2.42
C PRO A 79 -2.44 6.43 2.23
N GLU A 80 -2.52 5.78 1.07
CA GLU A 80 -3.57 4.84 0.71
C GLU A 80 -3.60 3.64 1.67
N GLU A 81 -2.41 3.20 2.09
CA GLU A 81 -2.25 2.11 3.04
C GLU A 81 -2.67 2.52 4.46
N VAL A 82 -2.35 3.75 4.86
CA VAL A 82 -2.78 4.29 6.15
C VAL A 82 -4.30 4.48 6.17
N GLU A 83 -4.89 4.99 5.09
CA GLU A 83 -6.34 5.08 4.92
C GLU A 83 -7.04 3.72 4.99
N ARG A 84 -6.45 2.69 4.38
CA ARG A 84 -6.97 1.32 4.45
C ARG A 84 -7.07 0.84 5.90
N ILE A 85 -6.02 1.04 6.69
CA ILE A 85 -5.98 0.65 8.11
C ILE A 85 -7.01 1.43 8.95
N ILE A 86 -7.19 2.71 8.66
CA ILE A 86 -8.22 3.54 9.30
C ILE A 86 -9.61 2.98 8.97
N ARG A 87 -9.89 2.68 7.69
CA ARG A 87 -11.18 2.14 7.23
C ARG A 87 -11.46 0.75 7.81
N GLU A 88 -10.46 -0.13 7.82
CA GLU A 88 -10.52 -1.47 8.39
C GLU A 88 -10.59 -1.44 9.94
N ASN A 89 -10.49 -0.26 10.58
CA ASN A 89 -10.45 -0.07 12.04
C ASN A 89 -9.42 -0.98 12.73
N ALA A 90 -8.33 -1.28 12.03
CA ALA A 90 -7.38 -2.30 12.44
C ALA A 90 -6.63 -1.93 13.74
N VAL A 91 -6.67 -0.66 14.17
CA VAL A 91 -6.22 -0.20 15.49
C VAL A 91 -7.13 0.91 16.02
N LYS A 92 -8.01 0.61 16.98
CA LYS A 92 -8.77 1.64 17.71
C LYS A 92 -8.03 1.99 19.00
N THR A 93 -7.69 3.25 19.22
CA THR A 93 -7.00 3.64 20.47
C THR A 93 -7.98 3.85 21.63
N SER A 94 -9.20 4.28 21.33
CA SER A 94 -10.30 4.38 22.29
C SER A 94 -11.41 3.41 21.92
N PRO A 95 -11.42 2.18 22.45
CA PRO A 95 -12.52 1.25 22.22
C PRO A 95 -13.75 1.69 23.02
N GLU A 96 -14.86 1.93 22.35
CA GLU A 96 -16.14 2.25 23.01
C GLU A 96 -16.88 0.97 23.42
N LYS A 97 -16.61 -0.14 22.73
CA LYS A 97 -17.24 -1.44 22.97
C LYS A 97 -16.22 -2.42 23.59
N PRO A 98 -16.67 -3.33 24.48
CA PRO A 98 -15.80 -4.32 25.09
C PRO A 98 -15.14 -5.28 24.07
N GLU A 99 -15.79 -5.55 22.94
CA GLU A 99 -15.21 -6.37 21.87
C GLU A 99 -14.03 -5.68 21.17
N GLU A 100 -14.10 -4.36 21.01
CA GLU A 100 -13.00 -3.56 20.47
C GLU A 100 -11.82 -3.53 21.44
N LEU A 101 -12.10 -3.44 22.75
CA LEU A 101 -11.07 -3.53 23.79
C LEU A 101 -10.36 -4.89 23.75
N LYS A 102 -11.11 -5.99 23.66
CA LYS A 102 -10.54 -7.35 23.52
C LYS A 102 -9.72 -7.50 22.25
N HIS A 103 -10.22 -6.98 21.12
CA HIS A 103 -9.49 -6.97 19.86
C HIS A 103 -8.17 -6.22 20.01
N ASN A 104 -8.20 -4.97 20.49
CA ASN A 104 -7.02 -4.15 20.73
C ASN A 104 -6.05 -4.76 21.73
N TYR A 105 -6.56 -5.43 22.77
CA TYR A 105 -5.74 -6.14 23.74
C TYR A 105 -5.01 -7.33 23.11
N ARG A 106 -5.71 -8.17 22.33
CA ARG A 106 -5.08 -9.28 21.58
C ARG A 106 -4.03 -8.77 20.61
N LEU A 107 -4.32 -7.65 19.94
CA LEU A 107 -3.35 -6.95 19.12
C LEU A 107 -2.14 -6.53 19.97
N ARG A 108 -2.33 -5.80 21.07
CA ARG A 108 -1.23 -5.32 21.91
C ARG A 108 -0.38 -6.44 22.53
N THR A 109 -0.98 -7.58 22.85
CA THR A 109 -0.32 -8.69 23.56
C THR A 109 0.13 -9.82 22.63
N GLY A 110 -0.10 -9.72 21.32
CA GLY A 110 0.31 -10.73 20.34
C GLY A 110 -0.32 -12.10 20.59
N GLY A 111 -1.53 -12.14 21.17
CA GLY A 111 -2.23 -13.39 21.45
C GLY A 111 -1.49 -14.34 22.40
N LYS A 112 -0.59 -13.86 23.28
CA LYS A 112 0.02 -14.70 24.33
C LYS A 112 -1.00 -15.03 25.43
N ALA A 113 -1.98 -15.86 25.10
CA ALA A 113 -2.58 -16.76 26.06
C ALA A 113 -1.55 -17.88 26.32
N GLY A 114 -0.85 -17.82 27.45
CA GLY A 114 -0.02 -18.93 27.93
C GLY A 114 1.34 -19.10 27.24
N ARG A 115 2.36 -18.38 27.72
CA ARG A 115 3.68 -19.01 27.83
C ARG A 115 3.72 -19.65 29.22
N LYS A 116 3.44 -20.96 29.28
CA LYS A 116 3.91 -21.79 30.40
C LYS A 116 5.41 -21.98 30.25
#